data_AF-A0A842IP80-F1
#
_entry.id   AF-A0A842IP80-F1
#
_cell.length_a   1.000
_cell.length_b   1.000
_cell.length_c   1.000
_cell.angle_alpha   90.00
_cell.angle_beta   90.00
_cell.angle_gamma   90.00
#
_symmetry.space_group_name_H-M   'P 1'
#
loop_
_entity.id
_entity.type
_entity.pdbx_description
1 polymer ?
#
loop_
_entity_poly.entity_id
_entity_poly.type
_entity_poly.pdbx_seq_one_letter_code
_entity_poly.pdbx_strand_id
1 'polypeptide(L)'
;MTKKEHEILNHFLIKTSMWIHPINMETIVSFVHGFEAGTGKETFTSEIKSLLESKHEIFGSNQGWPNQILIYSEKKNIEWCEAFLEIGITIIEQLKSSFNS
;
A
#
# COMPACT_ATOMS: atom_id res chain seq x y z
N MET A 1 12.27 1.84 -5.26
CA MET A 1 12.29 0.96 -4.06
C MET A 1 13.52 0.08 -4.15
N THR A 2 14.28 -0.11 -3.07
CA THR A 2 15.38 -1.08 -3.02
C THR A 2 14.86 -2.50 -2.83
N LYS A 3 15.69 -3.52 -3.11
CA LYS A 3 15.33 -4.93 -2.87
C LYS A 3 14.93 -5.20 -1.42
N LYS A 4 15.67 -4.62 -0.46
CA LYS A 4 15.40 -4.76 0.97
C LYS A 4 14.06 -4.12 1.36
N GLU A 5 13.77 -2.93 0.84
CA GLU A 5 12.48 -2.25 1.03
C GLU A 5 11.31 -3.09 0.51
N HIS A 6 11.47 -3.66 -0.69
CA HIS A 6 10.49 -4.57 -1.30
C HIS A 6 10.25 -5.81 -0.43
N GLU A 7 11.32 -6.45 0.05
CA GLU A 7 11.21 -7.62 0.94
C GLU A 7 10.49 -7.30 2.26
N ILE A 8 10.77 -6.15 2.87
CA ILE A 8 10.11 -5.71 4.10
C ILE A 8 8.61 -5.48 3.86
N LEU A 9 8.25 -4.74 2.81
CA LEU A 9 6.84 -4.48 2.47
C LEU A 9 6.11 -5.78 2.10
N ASN A 10 6.75 -6.66 1.34
CA ASN A 10 6.18 -7.96 0.99
C ASN A 10 5.91 -8.81 2.25
N HIS A 11 6.86 -8.85 3.19
CA HIS A 11 6.65 -9.55 4.47
C HIS A 11 5.55 -8.91 5.32
N PHE A 12 5.45 -7.58 5.32
CA PHE A 12 4.37 -6.86 5.99
C PHE A 12 3.00 -7.21 5.40
N LEU A 13 2.85 -7.19 4.08
CA LEU A 13 1.59 -7.45 3.40
C LEU A 13 1.13 -8.92 3.55
N ILE A 14 2.07 -9.88 3.52
CA ILE A 14 1.72 -11.31 3.64
C ILE A 14 1.47 -11.70 5.12
N LYS A 15 2.12 -11.03 6.08
CA LYS A 15 2.07 -11.39 7.50
C LYS A 15 1.69 -10.21 8.38
N THR A 16 0.71 -9.40 7.98
CA THR A 16 0.39 -8.11 8.61
C THR A 16 0.20 -8.19 10.13
N SER A 17 -0.44 -9.25 10.62
CA SER A 17 -0.66 -9.50 12.06
C SER A 17 0.61 -9.64 12.88
N MET A 18 1.76 -9.98 12.27
CA MET A 18 3.05 -10.06 12.96
C MET A 18 3.71 -8.70 13.17
N TRP A 19 3.29 -7.69 12.42
CA TRP A 19 3.89 -6.37 12.43
C TRP A 19 3.04 -5.35 13.20
N ILE A 20 1.72 -5.48 13.10
CA ILE A 20 0.77 -4.57 13.72
C ILE A 20 -0.38 -5.31 14.39
N HIS A 21 -0.85 -4.77 15.52
CA HIS A 21 -2.07 -5.21 16.19
C HIS A 21 -2.70 -4.04 16.95
N PRO A 22 -4.02 -3.79 16.85
CA PRO A 22 -4.98 -4.47 15.96
C PRO A 22 -4.66 -4.23 14.47
N ILE A 23 -5.25 -5.00 13.55
CA ILE A 23 -5.15 -4.71 12.11
C ILE A 23 -6.30 -3.78 11.76
N ASN A 24 -5.99 -2.50 11.58
CA ASN A 24 -6.96 -1.48 11.18
C ASN A 24 -6.28 -0.39 10.34
N MET A 25 -7.08 0.55 9.82
CA MET A 25 -6.57 1.65 9.00
C MET A 25 -5.45 2.42 9.69
N GLU A 26 -5.63 2.81 10.95
CA GLU A 26 -4.69 3.66 11.69
C GLU A 26 -3.32 2.98 11.86
N THR A 27 -3.32 1.71 12.25
CA THR A 27 -2.08 0.93 12.45
C THR A 27 -1.35 0.64 11.13
N ILE A 28 -2.09 0.37 10.05
CA ILE A 28 -1.52 0.22 8.70
C ILE A 28 -0.90 1.53 8.23
N VAL A 29 -1.65 2.64 8.32
CA VAL A 29 -1.18 3.98 7.92
C VAL A 29 0.07 4.37 8.72
N SER A 30 0.06 4.14 10.04
CA SER A 30 1.21 4.40 10.89
C SER A 30 2.43 3.55 10.52
N PHE A 31 2.25 2.27 10.19
CA PHE A 31 3.34 1.41 9.74
C PHE A 31 3.93 1.93 8.43
N VAL A 32 3.10 2.23 7.43
CA VAL A 32 3.55 2.70 6.11
C VAL A 32 4.31 4.02 6.24
N HIS A 33 3.79 4.99 6.99
CA HIS A 33 4.51 6.24 7.21
C HIS A 33 5.81 6.04 7.99
N GLY A 34 5.84 5.16 9.01
CA GLY A 34 7.06 4.84 9.74
C GLY A 34 8.12 4.18 8.84
N PHE A 35 7.69 3.28 7.97
CA PHE A 35 8.54 2.64 6.97
C PHE A 35 9.13 3.69 6.02
N GLU A 36 8.32 4.57 5.44
CA GLU A 36 8.77 5.59 4.48
C GLU A 36 9.60 6.69 5.14
N ALA A 37 9.31 7.05 6.39
CA ALA A 37 10.17 7.93 7.18
C ALA A 37 11.56 7.30 7.40
N GLY A 38 11.61 5.99 7.67
CA GLY A 38 12.86 5.25 7.81
C GLY A 38 13.67 5.12 6.52
N THR A 39 13.03 5.14 5.35
CA THR A 39 13.72 5.12 4.05
C THR A 39 14.03 6.52 3.51
N GLY A 40 13.40 7.55 4.06
CA GLY A 40 13.48 8.93 3.59
C GLY A 40 12.82 9.15 2.22
N LYS A 41 11.91 8.26 1.80
CA LYS A 41 11.26 8.29 0.48
C LYS A 41 9.83 7.78 0.55
N GLU A 42 8.91 8.52 -0.05
CA GLU A 42 7.50 8.15 -0.23
C GLU A 42 7.29 7.21 -1.43
N THR A 43 8.04 6.11 -1.48
CA THR A 43 8.04 5.24 -2.66
C THR A 43 6.77 4.39 -2.75
N PHE A 44 6.33 3.79 -1.65
CA PHE A 44 5.20 2.87 -1.67
C PHE A 44 3.87 3.60 -1.78
N THR A 45 3.70 4.70 -1.06
CA THR A 45 2.48 5.53 -1.13
C THR A 45 2.32 6.21 -2.49
N SER A 46 3.43 6.57 -3.16
CA SER A 46 3.40 7.02 -4.56
C SER A 46 2.93 5.94 -5.52
N GLU A 47 3.36 4.69 -5.35
CA GLU A 47 2.88 3.56 -6.17
C GLU A 47 1.40 3.27 -5.93
N ILE A 48 0.91 3.36 -4.69
CA ILE A 48 -0.53 3.26 -4.36
C ILE A 48 -1.32 4.30 -5.16
N LYS A 49 -0.90 5.57 -5.08
CA LYS A 49 -1.54 6.66 -5.79
C LYS A 49 -1.55 6.41 -7.30
N SER A 50 -0.40 6.08 -7.87
CA SER A 50 -0.23 5.81 -9.30
C SER A 50 -1.14 4.68 -9.78
N LEU A 51 -1.19 3.57 -9.04
CA LEU A 51 -2.03 2.42 -9.39
C LEU A 51 -3.52 2.76 -9.34
N LEU A 52 -3.97 3.43 -8.28
CA LEU A 52 -5.37 3.80 -8.09
C LEU A 52 -5.84 4.82 -9.13
N GLU A 53 -5.00 5.79 -9.47
CA GLU A 53 -5.30 6.79 -10.50
C GLU A 53 -5.33 6.18 -11.90
N SER A 54 -4.32 5.40 -12.26
CA SER A 54 -4.17 4.88 -13.62
C SER A 54 -5.07 3.69 -13.95
N LYS A 55 -5.30 2.77 -12.99
CA LYS A 55 -6.09 1.55 -13.25
C LYS A 55 -7.52 1.61 -12.75
N HIS A 56 -7.79 2.41 -11.72
CA HIS A 56 -9.11 2.43 -11.09
C HIS A 56 -9.85 3.76 -11.24
N GLU A 57 -9.19 4.77 -11.83
CA GLU A 57 -9.68 6.14 -12.00
C GLU A 57 -10.08 6.79 -10.67
N ILE A 58 -9.38 6.42 -9.59
CA ILE A 58 -9.60 6.95 -8.24
C ILE A 58 -8.55 8.03 -7.98
N PHE A 59 -8.93 9.28 -8.22
CA PHE A 59 -8.04 10.42 -8.09
C PHE A 59 -7.84 10.83 -6.63
N GLY A 60 -6.57 10.95 -6.25
CA GLY A 60 -6.17 11.42 -4.93
C GLY A 60 -6.40 12.92 -4.85
N SER A 61 -7.57 13.33 -4.35
CA SER A 61 -7.78 14.71 -3.90
C SER A 61 -6.81 15.05 -2.74
N ASN A 62 -6.93 16.23 -2.15
CA ASN A 62 -6.10 16.68 -1.01
C ASN A 62 -6.17 15.78 0.25
N GLN A 63 -6.88 14.65 0.20
CA GLN A 63 -7.08 13.70 1.30
C GLN A 63 -6.10 12.51 1.30
N GLY A 64 -5.26 12.40 0.26
CA GLY A 64 -4.16 11.42 0.21
C GLY A 64 -4.59 9.96 -0.05
N TRP A 65 -3.60 9.07 -0.05
CA TRP A 65 -3.77 7.66 -0.38
C TRP A 65 -4.73 6.88 0.54
N PRO A 66 -4.88 7.16 1.85
CA PRO A 66 -5.81 6.40 2.69
C PRO A 66 -7.26 6.57 2.25
N ASN A 67 -7.61 7.78 1.80
CA ASN A 67 -8.92 8.07 1.24
C ASN A 67 -9.13 7.41 -0.13
N GLN A 68 -8.09 7.33 -0.97
CA GLN A 68 -8.18 6.59 -2.23
C GLN A 68 -8.45 5.09 -1.99
N ILE A 69 -7.85 4.50 -0.95
CA ILE A 69 -8.15 3.11 -0.54
C ILE A 69 -9.60 2.98 -0.05
N LEU A 70 -10.13 3.96 0.68
CA LEU A 70 -11.53 3.96 1.11
C LEU A 70 -12.49 3.98 -0.10
N ILE A 71 -12.25 4.87 -1.07
CA ILE A 71 -13.05 4.93 -2.30
C ILE A 71 -12.95 3.59 -3.06
N TYR A 72 -11.76 2.99 -3.09
CA TYR A 72 -11.57 1.66 -3.71
C TYR A 72 -12.37 0.57 -2.99
N SER A 73 -12.32 0.55 -1.65
CA SER A 73 -13.02 -0.44 -0.83
C SER A 73 -14.54 -0.32 -0.99
N GLU A 74 -15.06 0.91 -1.03
CA GLU A 74 -16.47 1.19 -1.32
C GLU A 74 -16.87 0.72 -2.72
N LYS A 75 -16.07 1.02 -3.76
CA LYS A 75 -16.31 0.59 -5.14
C LYS A 75 -16.30 -0.94 -5.29
N LYS A 76 -15.54 -1.64 -4.46
CA LYS A 76 -15.40 -3.10 -4.46
C LYS A 76 -16.32 -3.81 -3.45
N ASN A 77 -16.98 -3.07 -2.57
CA ASN A 77 -17.76 -3.59 -1.45
C ASN A 77 -16.95 -4.59 -0.58
N ILE A 78 -15.75 -4.18 -0.19
CA ILE A 78 -14.84 -4.91 0.71
C ILE A 78 -14.39 -4.01 1.85
N GLU A 79 -13.78 -4.59 2.89
CA GLU A 79 -13.26 -3.82 4.01
C GLU A 79 -12.01 -3.01 3.62
N TRP A 80 -11.79 -1.87 4.28
CA TRP A 80 -10.65 -0.99 3.98
C TRP A 80 -9.30 -1.71 4.06
N CYS A 81 -9.13 -2.59 5.05
CA CYS A 81 -7.89 -3.35 5.20
C CYS A 81 -7.69 -4.37 4.09
N GLU A 82 -8.76 -5.01 3.62
CA GLU A 82 -8.71 -5.96 2.50
C GLU A 82 -8.32 -5.23 1.21
N ALA A 83 -8.95 -4.07 0.98
CA ALA A 83 -8.60 -3.17 -0.12
C ALA A 83 -7.12 -2.74 -0.10
N PHE A 84 -6.60 -2.34 1.07
CA PHE A 84 -5.19 -2.00 1.22
C PHE A 84 -4.28 -3.17 0.87
N LEU A 85 -4.58 -4.38 1.36
CA LEU A 85 -3.77 -5.56 1.10
C LEU A 85 -3.80 -5.95 -0.38
N GLU A 86 -4.97 -5.91 -1.02
CA GLU A 86 -5.13 -6.20 -2.45
C GLU A 86 -4.28 -5.25 -3.31
N ILE A 87 -4.37 -3.94 -3.04
CA ILE A 87 -3.59 -2.91 -3.73
C ILE A 87 -2.09 -3.07 -3.45
N GLY A 88 -1.71 -3.27 -2.19
CA GLY A 88 -0.32 -3.45 -1.78
C GLY A 88 0.34 -4.67 -2.42
N ILE A 89 -0.34 -5.83 -2.41
CA ILE A 89 0.15 -7.05 -3.05
C ILE A 89 0.31 -6.84 -4.56
N THR A 90 -0.67 -6.19 -5.20
CA THR A 90 -0.62 -5.88 -6.63
C THR A 90 0.61 -5.04 -7.00
N ILE A 91 0.97 -4.05 -6.18
CA ILE A 91 2.17 -3.22 -6.37
C ILE A 91 3.44 -4.06 -6.25
N ILE A 92 3.53 -4.87 -5.18
CA ILE A 92 4.71 -5.71 -4.92
C ILE A 92 4.94 -6.72 -6.04
N GLU A 93 3.87 -7.31 -6.60
CA GLU A 93 3.95 -8.23 -7.74
C GLU A 93 4.40 -7.52 -9.03
N GLN A 94 3.89 -6.33 -9.32
CA GLN A 94 4.31 -5.55 -10.48
C GLN A 94 5.78 -5.14 -10.40
N LEU A 95 6.23 -4.71 -9.22
CA LEU A 95 7.63 -4.36 -9.00
C LEU A 95 8.55 -5.58 -9.06
N LYS A 96 8.10 -6.76 -8.61
CA LYS A 96 8.88 -8.00 -8.69
C LYS A 96 9.25 -8.37 -10.13
N SER A 97 8.35 -8.10 -11.09
CA SER A 97 8.62 -8.31 -12.52
C SER A 97 9.75 -7.40 -13.05
N SER A 98 9.90 -6.20 -12.48
CA SER A 98 10.95 -5.24 -12.89
C SER A 98 12.35 -5.56 -12.36
N PHE A 99 12.47 -6.38 -11.30
CA PHE A 99 13.77 -6.82 -10.77
C PHE A 99 14.34 -8.06 -11.46
N ASN A 100 13.51 -8.78 -12.24
CA ASN A 100 13.90 -10.01 -12.95
C ASN A 100 14.08 -9.79 -14.47
N SER A 101 13.91 -8.56 -14.93
CA SER A 101 14.10 -8.09 -16.32
C SER A 101 15.38 -7.26 -16.42
#